data_AF-A0A257JB44-F1
#
_entry.id   AF-A0A257JB44-F1
#
_cell.length_a   1.000
_cell.length_b   1.000
_cell.length_c   1.000
_cell.angle_alpha   90.00
_cell.angle_beta   90.00
_cell.angle_gamma   90.00
#
_symmetry.space_group_name_H-M   'P 1'
#
loop_
_entity.id
_entity.type
_entity.pdbx_description
1 polymer ?
#
loop_
_entity_poly.entity_id
_entity_poly.type
_entity_poly.pdbx_seq_one_letter_code
_entity_poly.pdbx_strand_id
1 'polypeptide(L)'
;MPAAAQDAECKRSSLPKFVSADQVERAAGQNYRQMLQQAASQRALGPVDNGQVQRLNYIAKRIIPFTASCNPRSQQWQWEVNLIGSQELNAFCMPGGKIAFYYGILAKLKLDDDEVAMIMGHEVAHALLEH
;
A
#
# COMPACT_ATOMS: atom_id res chain seq x y z
N MET A 1 -27.81 15.97 8.03
CA MET A 1 -26.74 14.99 7.79
C MET A 1 -25.50 15.50 8.52
N PRO A 2 -24.94 14.78 9.51
CA PRO A 2 -23.73 15.27 10.15
C PRO A 2 -22.56 15.05 9.18
N ALA A 3 -21.75 16.08 8.99
CA ALA A 3 -20.49 15.97 8.27
C ALA A 3 -19.62 14.92 8.97
N ALA A 4 -19.08 13.97 8.21
CA ALA A 4 -18.08 13.05 8.72
C ALA A 4 -16.92 13.88 9.28
N ALA A 5 -16.73 13.85 10.60
CA ALA A 5 -15.55 14.41 11.22
C ALA A 5 -14.35 13.72 10.58
N GLN A 6 -13.53 14.48 9.85
CA GLN A 6 -12.23 13.99 9.41
C GLN A 6 -11.44 13.73 10.68
N ASP A 7 -10.96 12.50 10.82
CA ASP A 7 -10.12 12.11 11.95
C ASP A 7 -8.94 13.09 12.04
N ALA A 8 -8.63 13.59 13.24
CA ALA A 8 -7.59 14.62 13.40
C ALA A 8 -6.22 14.12 12.91
N GLU A 9 -6.01 12.81 12.96
CA GLU A 9 -4.84 12.09 12.46
C GLU A 9 -4.78 12.02 10.92
N CYS A 10 -5.90 12.23 10.22
CA CYS A 10 -6.01 12.13 8.76
C CYS A 10 -5.82 13.47 8.01
N LYS A 11 -5.24 14.49 8.66
CA LYS A 11 -5.13 15.83 8.10
C LYS A 11 -4.15 15.85 6.92
N ARG A 12 -4.66 16.02 5.69
CA ARG A 12 -3.82 16.12 4.49
C ARG A 12 -3.09 17.45 4.38
N SER A 13 -1.90 17.42 3.79
CA SER A 13 -1.14 18.63 3.46
C SER A 13 -1.96 19.57 2.55
N SER A 14 -2.09 20.83 2.94
CA SER A 14 -2.84 21.88 2.24
C SER A 14 -2.02 22.62 1.19
N LEU A 15 -0.91 22.04 0.70
CA LEU A 15 -0.14 22.61 -0.40
C LEU A 15 -1.03 22.69 -1.65
N PRO A 16 -0.95 23.77 -2.45
CA PRO A 16 -1.69 23.85 -3.71
C PRO A 16 -1.22 22.71 -4.62
N LYS A 17 -2.05 21.68 -4.76
CA LYS A 17 -1.78 20.51 -5.60
C LYS A 17 -1.94 20.94 -7.06
N PHE A 18 -0.83 21.29 -7.71
CA PHE A 18 -0.79 21.56 -9.15
C PHE A 18 -1.11 20.33 -10.02
N VAL A 19 -1.19 19.14 -9.42
CA VAL A 19 -1.54 17.87 -10.08
C VAL A 19 -2.79 17.30 -9.42
N SER A 20 -3.75 16.86 -10.23
CA SER A 20 -4.98 16.26 -9.70
C SER A 20 -4.69 14.90 -9.07
N ALA A 21 -5.45 14.56 -8.04
CA ALA A 21 -5.28 13.32 -7.30
C ALA A 21 -5.55 12.08 -8.18
N ASP A 22 -6.38 12.19 -9.23
CA ASP A 22 -6.60 11.12 -10.23
C ASP A 22 -5.38 10.92 -11.14
N GLN A 23 -4.69 12.00 -11.52
CA GLN A 23 -3.47 11.90 -12.31
C GLN A 23 -2.36 11.18 -11.53
N VAL A 24 -2.23 11.50 -10.23
CA VAL A 24 -1.26 10.84 -9.33
C VAL A 24 -1.55 9.34 -9.23
N GLU A 25 -2.80 8.94 -9.00
CA GLU A 25 -3.17 7.52 -8.92
C GLU A 25 -2.94 6.76 -10.22
N ARG A 26 -3.22 7.37 -11.37
CA ARG A 26 -2.97 6.76 -12.69
C ARG A 26 -1.49 6.55 -12.92
N ALA A 27 -0.66 7.56 -12.62
CA ALA A 27 0.78 7.47 -12.74
C ALA A 27 1.36 6.42 -11.77
N ALA A 28 0.92 6.42 -10.52
CA ALA A 28 1.27 5.42 -9.51
C ALA A 28 0.94 4.00 -10.00
N GLY A 29 -0.27 3.78 -10.53
CA GLY A 29 -0.66 2.49 -11.09
C GLY A 29 0.18 2.06 -12.29
N GLN A 30 0.61 3.00 -13.15
CA GLN A 30 1.51 2.70 -14.27
C GLN A 30 2.91 2.29 -13.79
N ASN A 31 3.50 3.07 -12.88
CA ASN A 31 4.81 2.79 -12.30
C ASN A 31 4.82 1.45 -11.57
N TYR A 32 3.77 1.17 -10.79
CA TYR A 32 3.62 -0.09 -10.07
C TYR A 32 3.58 -1.29 -11.02
N ARG A 33 2.79 -1.22 -12.10
CA ARG A 33 2.75 -2.30 -13.10
C ARG A 33 4.09 -2.53 -13.77
N GLN A 34 4.82 -1.47 -14.11
CA GLN A 34 6.15 -1.59 -14.70
C GLN A 34 7.12 -2.30 -13.75
N MET A 35 7.10 -1.93 -12.47
CA MET A 35 7.90 -2.58 -11.44
C MET A 35 7.53 -4.06 -11.29
N LEU A 36 6.25 -4.41 -11.23
CA LEU A 36 5.82 -5.81 -11.14
C LEU A 36 6.23 -6.62 -12.37
N GLN A 37 6.17 -6.04 -13.57
CA GLN A 37 6.65 -6.68 -14.80
C GLN A 37 8.16 -6.96 -14.73
N GLN A 38 8.94 -6.02 -14.21
CA GLN A 38 10.37 -6.19 -14.01
C GLN A 38 10.68 -7.25 -12.94
N ALA A 39 9.94 -7.29 -11.84
CA ALA A 39 10.07 -8.33 -10.82
C ALA A 39 9.69 -9.72 -11.40
N ALA A 40 8.61 -9.79 -12.17
CA ALA A 40 8.16 -11.02 -12.81
C ALA A 40 9.16 -11.55 -13.84
N SER A 41 9.77 -10.69 -14.66
CA SER A 41 10.79 -11.10 -15.65
C SER A 41 12.04 -11.68 -14.99
N GLN A 42 12.34 -11.25 -13.77
CA GLN A 42 13.42 -11.79 -12.93
C GLN A 42 12.99 -12.99 -12.08
N ARG A 43 11.75 -13.49 -12.25
CA ARG A 43 11.14 -14.53 -11.40
C ARG A 43 11.15 -14.19 -9.90
N ALA A 44 11.13 -12.89 -9.60
CA ALA A 44 11.12 -12.34 -8.26
C ALA A 44 9.71 -11.91 -7.81
N LEU A 45 8.66 -12.11 -8.61
CA LEU A 45 7.29 -11.83 -8.15
C LEU A 45 6.73 -13.06 -7.42
N GLY A 46 6.35 -12.88 -6.15
CA GLY A 46 5.75 -13.94 -5.35
C GLY A 46 4.40 -14.39 -5.94
N PRO A 47 4.18 -15.70 -6.16
CA PRO A 47 2.93 -16.19 -6.70
C PRO A 47 1.79 -16.04 -5.67
N VAL A 48 0.55 -16.03 -6.15
CA VAL A 48 -0.65 -15.79 -5.32
C VAL A 48 -0.89 -16.85 -4.24
N ASP A 49 -0.36 -18.06 -4.42
CA ASP A 49 -0.42 -19.18 -3.48
C ASP A 49 0.74 -19.17 -2.46
N ASN A 50 1.68 -18.23 -2.57
CA ASN A 50 2.75 -18.08 -1.60
C ASN A 50 2.19 -17.69 -0.22
N GLY A 51 2.61 -18.41 0.82
CA GLY A 51 2.12 -18.17 2.19
C GLY A 51 2.34 -16.74 2.72
N GLN A 52 3.45 -16.09 2.34
CA GLN A 52 3.69 -14.69 2.70
C GLN A 52 2.76 -13.73 1.94
N VAL A 53 2.48 -14.00 0.66
CA VAL A 53 1.49 -13.21 -0.11
C VAL A 53 0.10 -13.37 0.51
N GLN A 54 -0.30 -14.58 0.89
CA GLN A 54 -1.58 -14.83 1.58
C GLN A 54 -1.66 -14.11 2.92
N ARG A 55 -0.60 -14.16 3.72
CA ARG A 55 -0.46 -13.45 4.99
C ARG A 55 -0.61 -11.94 4.82
N LEU A 56 0.10 -11.35 3.87
CA LEU A 56 -0.01 -9.91 3.57
C LEU A 56 -1.42 -9.53 3.13
N ASN A 57 -2.06 -10.34 2.28
CA ASN A 57 -3.45 -10.13 1.86
C ASN A 57 -4.43 -10.22 3.04
N TYR A 58 -4.20 -11.14 3.99
CA TYR A 58 -5.01 -11.25 5.20
C TYR A 58 -4.94 -9.99 6.05
N ILE A 59 -3.73 -9.46 6.27
CA ILE A 59 -3.51 -8.22 7.03
C ILE A 59 -4.13 -7.02 6.30
N ALA A 60 -3.88 -6.87 5.00
CA ALA A 60 -4.42 -5.77 4.20
C ALA A 60 -5.95 -5.70 4.25
N LYS A 61 -6.63 -6.85 4.16
CA LYS A 61 -8.10 -6.93 4.27
C LYS A 61 -8.65 -6.38 5.59
N ARG A 62 -7.86 -6.42 6.66
CA ARG A 62 -8.24 -5.87 7.98
C ARG A 62 -7.94 -4.38 8.09
N ILE A 63 -6.95 -3.87 7.38
CA ILE A 63 -6.55 -2.45 7.38
C ILE A 63 -7.44 -1.62 6.43
N ILE A 64 -7.71 -2.11 5.22
CA ILE A 64 -8.42 -1.38 4.15
C ILE A 64 -9.74 -0.73 4.61
N PRO A 65 -10.61 -1.37 5.41
CA PRO A 65 -11.86 -0.76 5.85
C PRO A 65 -11.70 0.58 6.61
N PHE A 66 -10.56 0.80 7.25
CA PHE A 66 -10.28 2.02 8.02
C PHE A 66 -9.76 3.18 7.14
N THR A 67 -9.45 2.94 5.87
CA THR A 67 -8.81 3.93 5.01
C THR A 67 -9.76 5.03 4.54
N ALA A 68 -11.06 4.73 4.48
CA ALA A 68 -12.08 5.63 3.97
C ALA A 68 -12.33 6.87 4.85
N SER A 69 -12.11 6.76 6.16
CA SER A 69 -12.24 7.90 7.08
C SER A 69 -11.18 8.97 6.79
N CYS A 70 -9.95 8.55 6.43
CA CYS A 70 -8.88 9.46 6.02
C CYS A 70 -8.99 9.90 4.56
N ASN A 71 -9.36 8.99 3.66
CA ASN A 71 -9.49 9.29 2.24
C ASN A 71 -10.71 8.63 1.61
N PRO A 72 -11.81 9.36 1.39
CA PRO A 72 -13.00 8.80 0.75
C PRO A 72 -12.74 8.16 -0.62
N ARG A 73 -11.74 8.65 -1.38
CA ARG A 73 -11.36 8.06 -2.68
C ARG A 73 -10.81 6.64 -2.56
N SER A 74 -10.26 6.28 -1.39
CA SER A 74 -9.72 4.93 -1.13
C SER A 74 -10.77 3.82 -1.25
N GLN A 75 -12.05 4.16 -1.13
CA GLN A 75 -13.17 3.24 -1.39
C GLN A 75 -13.23 2.79 -2.86
N GLN A 76 -12.69 3.58 -3.78
CA GLN A 76 -12.64 3.30 -5.21
C GLN A 76 -11.30 2.74 -5.67
N TRP A 77 -10.33 2.62 -4.76
CA TRP A 77 -9.00 2.10 -5.08
C TRP A 77 -9.07 0.62 -5.39
N GLN A 78 -8.30 0.22 -6.41
CA GLN A 78 -8.11 -1.18 -6.76
C GLN A 78 -6.96 -1.73 -5.93
N TRP A 79 -7.26 -2.16 -4.71
CA TRP A 79 -6.26 -2.63 -3.76
C TRP A 79 -5.55 -3.89 -4.28
N GLU A 80 -4.23 -3.84 -4.33
CA GLU A 80 -3.37 -4.94 -4.77
C GLU A 80 -2.20 -5.08 -3.80
N VAL A 81 -1.87 -6.31 -3.43
CA VAL A 81 -0.78 -6.62 -2.51
C VAL A 81 0.13 -7.62 -3.18
N ASN A 82 1.40 -7.24 -3.35
CA ASN A 82 2.40 -8.09 -4.00
C ASN A 82 3.66 -8.23 -3.15
N LEU A 83 4.33 -9.38 -3.30
CA LEU A 83 5.61 -9.67 -2.67
C LEU A 83 6.71 -9.69 -3.72
N ILE A 84 7.77 -8.92 -3.50
CA ILE A 84 8.95 -8.86 -4.38
C ILE A 84 10.10 -9.61 -3.70
N GLY A 85 10.63 -10.62 -4.38
CA GLY A 85 11.74 -11.47 -3.99
C GLY A 85 13.07 -10.76 -4.08
N SER A 86 13.28 -9.76 -3.24
CA SER A 86 14.53 -9.03 -3.06
C SER A 86 14.94 -9.04 -1.59
N GLN A 87 16.24 -8.94 -1.32
CA GLN A 87 16.81 -8.91 0.04
C GLN A 87 16.75 -7.53 0.70
N GLU A 88 16.24 -6.54 -0.01
CA GLU A 88 16.01 -5.18 0.48
C GLU A 88 15.02 -5.19 1.66
N LEU A 89 15.29 -4.34 2.65
CA LEU A 89 14.42 -4.16 3.81
C LEU A 89 13.43 -3.04 3.52
N ASN A 90 12.45 -3.32 2.66
CA ASN A 90 11.55 -2.29 2.16
C ASN A 90 10.10 -2.80 2.04
N ALA A 91 9.17 -1.87 2.18
CA ALA A 91 7.75 -2.01 1.88
C ALA A 91 7.23 -0.61 1.52
N PHE A 92 6.22 -0.54 0.65
CA PHE A 92 5.61 0.73 0.31
C PHE A 92 4.15 0.55 -0.11
N CYS A 93 3.41 1.66 -0.07
CA CYS A 93 2.07 1.75 -0.64
C CYS A 93 1.98 3.00 -1.54
N MET A 94 1.56 2.83 -2.79
CA MET A 94 1.31 3.96 -3.68
C MET A 94 -0.20 4.32 -3.71
N PRO A 95 -0.54 5.58 -4.04
CA PRO A 95 -1.92 5.99 -4.27
C PRO A 95 -2.64 5.07 -5.27
N GLY A 96 -3.92 4.80 -5.02
CA GLY A 96 -4.67 3.81 -5.78
C GLY A 96 -4.58 2.38 -5.22
N GLY A 97 -4.02 2.23 -4.02
CA GLY A 97 -4.04 0.99 -3.24
C GLY A 97 -3.00 -0.03 -3.67
N LYS A 98 -1.83 0.40 -4.12
CA LYS A 98 -0.78 -0.51 -4.62
C LYS A 98 0.26 -0.76 -3.55
N ILE A 99 0.15 -1.91 -2.88
CA ILE A 99 1.01 -2.29 -1.75
C ILE A 99 2.07 -3.28 -2.24
N ALA A 100 3.34 -3.02 -1.94
CA ALA A 100 4.43 -3.97 -2.19
C ALA A 100 5.26 -4.18 -0.92
N PHE A 101 5.59 -5.43 -0.65
CA PHE A 101 6.55 -5.82 0.37
C PHE A 101 7.73 -6.52 -0.27
N TYR A 102 8.92 -6.29 0.26
CA TYR A 102 10.13 -6.99 -0.18
C TYR A 102 10.37 -8.17 0.75
N TYR A 103 10.68 -9.34 0.21
CA TYR A 103 10.90 -10.56 1.00
C TYR A 103 11.95 -10.36 2.10
N GLY A 104 12.96 -9.53 1.85
CA GLY A 104 14.00 -9.16 2.81
C GLY A 104 13.44 -8.63 4.13
N ILE A 105 12.43 -7.75 4.12
CA ILE A 105 11.87 -7.17 5.35
C ILE A 105 11.21 -8.25 6.22
N LEU A 106 10.48 -9.19 5.59
CA LEU A 106 9.79 -10.26 6.29
C LEU A 106 10.78 -11.32 6.81
N ALA A 107 11.73 -11.73 5.97
CA ALA A 107 12.61 -12.84 6.27
C ALA A 107 13.76 -12.48 7.23
N LYS A 108 14.34 -11.28 7.09
CA LYS A 108 15.49 -10.87 7.91
C LYS A 108 15.08 -10.41 9.29
N LEU A 109 13.96 -9.68 9.39
CA LEU A 109 13.47 -9.16 10.66
C LEU A 109 12.58 -10.16 11.42
N LYS A 110 12.13 -11.23 10.74
CA LYS A 110 11.29 -12.29 11.33
C LYS A 110 10.02 -11.75 11.99
N LEU A 111 9.40 -10.80 11.31
CA LEU A 111 8.26 -10.05 11.83
C LEU A 111 7.04 -10.94 12.08
N ASP A 112 6.39 -10.74 13.21
CA ASP A 112 5.07 -11.30 13.47
C ASP A 112 3.94 -10.52 12.74
N ASP A 113 2.70 -10.99 12.86
CA ASP A 113 1.58 -10.40 12.11
C ASP A 113 1.28 -8.95 12.55
N ASP A 114 1.51 -8.63 13.82
CA ASP A 114 1.26 -7.31 14.38
C ASP A 114 2.31 -6.32 13.88
N GLU A 115 3.58 -6.73 13.83
CA GLU A 115 4.67 -5.93 13.28
C GLU A 115 4.52 -5.71 11.77
N VAL A 116 4.09 -6.73 11.02
CA VAL A 116 3.77 -6.57 9.59
C VAL A 116 2.58 -5.63 9.40
N ALA A 117 1.56 -5.73 10.25
CA ALA A 117 0.41 -4.84 10.22
C ALA A 117 0.81 -3.39 10.54
N MET A 118 1.73 -3.16 11.47
CA MET A 118 2.26 -1.83 11.77
C MET A 118 2.95 -1.21 10.54
N ILE A 119 3.84 -1.96 9.88
CA ILE A 119 4.52 -1.48 8.66
C ILE A 119 3.50 -1.22 7.56
N MET A 120 2.57 -2.16 7.32
CA MET A 120 1.55 -1.98 6.28
C MET A 120 0.65 -0.77 6.57
N GLY A 121 0.24 -0.56 7.82
CA GLY A 121 -0.56 0.58 8.24
C GLY A 121 0.16 1.91 8.04
N HIS A 122 1.46 1.95 8.37
CA HIS A 122 2.33 3.11 8.13
C HIS A 122 2.38 3.47 6.64
N GLU A 123 2.66 2.49 5.78
CA GLU A 123 2.72 2.71 4.34
C GLU A 123 1.36 3.13 3.76
N VAL A 124 0.27 2.49 4.19
CA VAL A 124 -1.08 2.86 3.77
C VAL A 124 -1.40 4.29 4.19
N ALA A 125 -1.04 4.71 5.41
CA ALA A 125 -1.24 6.07 5.87
C ALA A 125 -0.52 7.10 4.99
N HIS A 126 0.74 6.83 4.60
CA HIS A 126 1.47 7.68 3.66
C HIS A 126 0.72 7.84 2.33
N ALA A 127 0.25 6.73 1.75
CA ALA A 127 -0.52 6.77 0.50
C ALA A 127 -1.83 7.56 0.61
N LEU A 128 -2.53 7.45 1.75
CA LEU A 128 -3.81 8.16 1.96
C LEU A 128 -3.63 9.67 2.11
N LEU A 129 -2.51 10.07 2.71
CA LEU A 129 -2.17 11.48 2.97
C LEU A 129 -1.42 12.14 1.81
N GLU A 130 -1.10 11.37 0.76
CA GLU A 130 -0.35 11.80 -0.42
C GLU A 130 1.04 12.32 -0.05
N HIS A 131 1.73 11.60 0.83
CA HIS A 131 3.16 11.78 1.15
C HIS A 131 4.04 10.86 0.28
#